data_AF-G8QQX6-F1
#
_entry.id   AF-G8QQX6-F1
#
_cell.length_a   1.000
_cell.length_b   1.000
_cell.length_c   1.000
_cell.angle_alpha   90.00
_cell.angle_beta   90.00
_cell.angle_gamma   90.00
#
_symmetry.space_group_name_H-M   'P 1'
#
loop_
_entity.id
_entity.type
_entity.pdbx_description
1 polymer ?
#
loop_
_entity_poly.entity_id
_entity_poly.type
_entity_poly.pdbx_seq_one_letter_code
_entity_poly.pdbx_strand_id
1 'polypeptide(L)'
;MSESKHIRADFVHGHYQFNTSDGSVYELGSTGPYDYLLGALSGCLFSTFEALSVKMQVAWEHVGFEVLGTKRETSPTTLKECTINVTATGCDNQEKFLKAFETATRYCSIYQTLSKVAEMHWTVDFSQER
;
A
#
# COMPACT_ATOMS: atom_id res chain seq x y z
N MET A 1 -3.39 9.30 -20.70
CA MET A 1 -2.49 10.47 -20.56
C MET A 1 -1.34 10.05 -19.68
N SER A 2 -0.09 10.34 -20.05
CA SER A 2 1.06 10.04 -19.19
C SER A 2 1.04 11.03 -18.02
N GLU A 3 0.98 10.52 -16.80
CA GLU A 3 1.13 11.32 -15.59
C GLU A 3 2.61 11.29 -15.18
N SER A 4 3.23 12.46 -15.06
CA SER A 4 4.60 12.58 -14.55
C SER A 4 4.54 12.91 -13.07
N LYS A 5 5.20 12.08 -12.24
CA LYS A 5 5.43 12.37 -10.82
C LYS A 5 6.86 12.86 -10.66
N HIS A 6 7.05 13.95 -9.94
CA HIS A 6 8.35 14.55 -9.66
C HIS A 6 8.51 14.75 -8.16
N ILE A 7 9.69 14.40 -7.65
CA ILE A 7 10.12 14.68 -6.27
C ILE A 7 11.54 15.24 -6.34
N ARG A 8 11.87 16.12 -5.40
CA ARG A 8 13.26 16.51 -5.11
C ARG A 8 13.63 15.94 -3.75
N ALA A 9 14.84 15.40 -3.62
CA ALA A 9 15.36 14.91 -2.35
C ALA A 9 16.66 15.63 -2.02
N ASP A 10 16.82 16.00 -0.76
CA ASP A 10 17.99 16.69 -0.24
C ASP A 10 18.51 15.90 0.98
N PHE A 11 19.81 15.59 0.95
CA PHE A 11 20.48 14.76 1.95
C PHE A 11 21.71 15.50 2.49
N VAL A 12 21.62 15.93 3.73
CA VAL A 12 22.73 16.53 4.48
C VAL A 12 22.88 15.82 5.81
N HIS A 13 24.02 16.02 6.49
CA HIS A 13 24.25 15.36 7.76
C HIS A 13 23.15 15.73 8.78
N GLY A 14 22.45 14.73 9.31
CA GLY A 14 21.35 14.93 10.26
C GLY A 14 19.99 15.30 9.64
N HIS A 15 19.90 15.52 8.32
CA HIS A 15 18.64 15.83 7.64
C HIS A 15 18.55 15.11 6.30
N TYR A 16 17.61 14.19 6.19
CA TYR A 16 17.34 13.44 4.96
C TYR A 16 15.86 13.62 4.65
N GLN A 17 15.51 14.17 3.50
CA GLN A 17 14.11 14.43 3.17
C GLN A 17 13.86 14.36 1.67
N PHE A 18 12.59 14.18 1.30
CA PHE A 18 12.12 14.46 -0.04
C PHE A 18 10.86 15.34 0.01
N ASN A 19 10.68 16.13 -1.04
CA ASN A 19 9.54 17.02 -1.19
C ASN A 19 8.82 16.77 -2.52
N THR A 20 7.50 16.77 -2.44
CA THR A 20 6.58 16.58 -3.56
C THR A 20 6.33 17.89 -4.29
N SER A 21 5.81 17.81 -5.52
CA SER A 21 5.51 19.00 -6.34
C SER A 21 4.47 19.94 -5.72
N ASP A 22 3.66 19.46 -4.78
CA ASP A 22 2.69 20.26 -4.02
C ASP A 22 3.30 20.96 -2.79
N GLY A 23 4.60 20.77 -2.53
CA GLY A 23 5.32 21.38 -1.43
C GLY A 23 5.32 20.57 -0.13
N SER A 24 4.69 19.40 -0.08
CA SER A 24 4.75 18.52 1.10
C SER A 24 6.17 17.99 1.30
N VAL A 25 6.61 17.91 2.57
CA VAL A 25 7.95 17.47 2.95
C VAL A 25 7.85 16.20 3.79
N TYR A 26 8.71 15.23 3.49
CA TYR A 26 8.77 13.93 4.15
C TYR A 26 10.20 13.65 4.61
N GLU A 27 10.39 13.45 5.91
CA GLU A 27 11.70 13.19 6.52
C GLU A 27 12.00 11.69 6.60
N LEU A 28 13.25 11.33 6.30
CA LEU A 28 13.84 10.01 6.43
C LEU A 28 14.78 10.06 7.65
N GLY A 29 14.38 9.45 8.76
CA GLY A 29 15.15 9.53 10.01
C GLY A 29 14.63 8.55 11.03
N SER A 30 13.44 8.84 11.60
CA SER A 30 12.70 7.87 12.40
C SER A 30 12.04 6.78 11.56
N THR A 31 11.76 7.07 10.29
CA THR A 31 11.22 6.14 9.29
C THR A 31 12.24 5.93 8.16
N GLY A 32 12.35 4.69 7.69
CA GLY A 32 13.24 4.30 6.62
C GLY A 32 12.57 4.29 5.24
N PRO A 33 13.35 4.21 4.15
CA PRO A 33 12.79 4.15 2.79
C PRO A 33 11.79 2.99 2.57
N TYR A 34 11.97 1.88 3.27
CA TYR A 34 11.04 0.75 3.18
C TYR A 34 9.70 1.05 3.87
N ASP A 35 9.67 1.85 4.94
CA ASP A 35 8.40 2.27 5.56
C ASP A 35 7.58 3.11 4.57
N TYR A 36 8.24 4.03 3.87
CA TYR A 36 7.61 4.80 2.80
C TYR A 36 7.16 3.92 1.63
N LEU A 37 7.94 2.92 1.25
CA LEU A 37 7.55 1.97 0.19
C LEU A 37 6.31 1.16 0.58
N LEU A 38 6.26 0.63 1.81
CA LEU A 38 5.13 -0.16 2.28
C LEU A 38 3.88 0.70 2.51
N GLY A 39 4.04 1.94 2.99
CA GLY A 39 2.97 2.92 3.07
C GLY A 39 2.45 3.34 1.69
N ALA A 40 3.32 3.50 0.69
CA ALA A 40 2.92 3.77 -0.68
C ALA A 40 2.18 2.57 -1.30
N LEU A 41 2.62 1.35 -1.00
CA LEU A 41 1.94 0.11 -1.42
C LEU A 41 0.50 0.07 -0.88
N SER A 42 0.30 0.27 0.43
CA SER A 42 -1.05 0.27 1.02
C SER A 42 -1.91 1.38 0.43
N GLY A 43 -1.38 2.59 0.26
CA GLY A 43 -2.10 3.71 -0.35
C GLY A 43 -2.52 3.45 -1.81
N CYS A 44 -1.62 2.93 -2.65
CA CYS A 44 -1.95 2.54 -4.03
C CYS A 44 -3.04 1.47 -4.07
N LEU A 45 -2.90 0.44 -3.23
CA LEU A 45 -3.82 -0.69 -3.23
C LEU A 45 -5.20 -0.25 -2.74
N PHE A 46 -5.26 0.53 -1.67
CA PHE A 46 -6.50 1.10 -1.16
C PHE A 46 -7.19 1.99 -2.19
N SER A 47 -6.47 2.92 -2.83
CA SER A 47 -7.05 3.79 -3.86
C SER A 47 -7.64 3.00 -5.04
N THR A 48 -6.97 1.91 -5.44
CA THR A 48 -7.48 1.00 -6.49
C THR A 48 -8.73 0.26 -6.02
N PHE A 49 -8.71 -0.26 -4.77
CA PHE A 49 -9.82 -0.95 -4.14
C PHE A 49 -11.05 -0.03 -3.98
N GLU A 50 -10.86 1.20 -3.49
CA GLU A 50 -11.92 2.17 -3.27
C GLU A 50 -12.69 2.44 -4.57
N ALA A 51 -11.97 2.71 -5.66
CA ALA A 51 -12.57 2.90 -6.98
C ALA A 51 -13.36 1.68 -7.49
N LEU A 52 -12.94 0.46 -7.13
CA LEU A 52 -13.68 -0.77 -7.45
C LEU A 52 -14.89 -0.97 -6.53
N SER A 53 -14.77 -0.68 -5.23
CA SER A 53 -15.85 -0.81 -4.25
C SER A 53 -17.05 0.07 -4.63
N VAL A 54 -16.79 1.30 -5.10
CA VAL A 54 -17.82 2.21 -5.62
C VAL A 54 -18.51 1.62 -6.84
N LYS A 55 -17.75 1.09 -7.81
CA LYS A 55 -18.31 0.47 -9.03
C LYS A 55 -19.13 -0.79 -8.73
N MET A 56 -18.74 -1.54 -7.71
CA MET A 56 -19.39 -2.78 -7.31
C MET A 56 -20.54 -2.58 -6.32
N GLN A 57 -20.76 -1.32 -5.89
CA GLN A 57 -21.75 -0.92 -4.88
C GLN A 57 -21.58 -1.75 -3.59
N VAL A 58 -20.41 -1.60 -2.97
CA VAL A 58 -20.08 -2.20 -1.68
C VAL A 58 -19.85 -1.05 -0.69
N ALA A 59 -20.58 -1.05 0.41
CA ALA A 59 -20.38 -0.11 1.50
C ALA A 59 -19.48 -0.72 2.58
N TRP A 60 -18.69 0.13 3.22
CA TRP A 60 -17.83 -0.18 4.37
C TRP A 60 -17.62 1.10 5.18
N GLU A 61 -17.32 0.98 6.46
CA GLU A 61 -17.13 2.14 7.35
C GLU A 61 -15.65 2.44 7.57
N HIS A 62 -14.86 1.40 7.88
CA HIS A 62 -13.43 1.54 8.08
C HIS A 62 -12.67 0.34 7.52
N VAL A 63 -11.54 0.64 6.86
CA VAL A 63 -10.60 -0.33 6.30
C VAL A 63 -9.19 -0.01 6.81
N GLY A 64 -8.61 -0.93 7.58
CA GLY A 64 -7.23 -0.84 8.09
C GLY A 64 -6.28 -1.75 7.31
N PHE A 65 -5.01 -1.35 7.24
CA PHE A 65 -3.95 -2.14 6.61
C PHE A 65 -2.78 -2.32 7.59
N GLU A 66 -2.35 -3.56 7.77
CA GLU A 66 -1.05 -3.88 8.35
C GLU A 66 -0.18 -4.51 7.26
N VAL A 67 0.95 -3.89 6.95
CA VAL A 67 1.85 -4.32 5.88
C VAL A 67 3.19 -4.71 6.46
N LEU A 68 3.59 -5.97 6.27
CA LEU A 68 4.86 -6.52 6.69
C LEU A 68 5.70 -6.88 5.47
N GLY A 69 6.89 -6.31 5.36
CA GLY A 69 7.86 -6.65 4.31
C GLY A 69 9.12 -7.31 4.87
N THR A 70 9.37 -8.56 4.49
CA THR A 70 10.59 -9.28 4.88
C THR A 70 11.62 -9.16 3.76
N LYS A 71 12.81 -8.60 4.04
CA LYS A 71 13.91 -8.46 3.06
C LYS A 71 14.69 -9.77 2.91
N ARG A 72 15.29 -9.98 1.74
CA ARG A 72 16.27 -11.05 1.49
C ARG A 72 17.55 -10.77 2.26
N GLU A 73 18.23 -11.84 2.67
CA GLU A 73 19.55 -11.76 3.31
C GLU A 73 20.69 -11.56 2.31
N THR A 74 20.52 -12.04 1.07
CA THR A 74 21.52 -11.91 0.01
C THR A 74 21.37 -10.60 -0.76
N SER A 75 22.50 -10.04 -1.22
CA SER A 75 22.50 -8.81 -2.03
C SER A 75 22.04 -9.08 -3.48
N PRO A 76 21.20 -8.21 -4.08
CA PRO A 76 20.55 -7.06 -3.46
C PRO A 76 19.44 -7.48 -2.48
N THR A 77 19.37 -6.81 -1.33
CA THR A 77 18.41 -7.12 -0.24
C THR A 77 17.02 -6.59 -0.55
N THR A 78 16.42 -7.01 -1.67
CA THR A 78 15.03 -6.68 -2.03
C THR A 78 14.04 -7.36 -1.07
N LEU A 79 12.75 -7.05 -1.19
CA LEU A 79 11.72 -7.87 -0.54
C LEU A 79 11.84 -9.33 -0.99
N LYS A 80 11.74 -10.24 -0.03
CA LYS A 80 11.53 -11.68 -0.20
C LYS A 80 10.04 -11.97 -0.19
N GLU A 81 9.36 -11.47 0.84
CA GLU A 81 7.92 -11.63 1.03
C GLU A 81 7.31 -10.28 1.46
N CYS A 82 6.03 -10.10 1.15
CA CYS A 82 5.23 -8.99 1.64
C CYS A 82 3.84 -9.50 2.01
N THR A 83 3.43 -9.31 3.26
CA THR A 83 2.13 -9.70 3.79
C THR A 83 1.29 -8.46 4.05
N ILE A 84 0.06 -8.45 3.57
CA ILE A 84 -0.91 -7.36 3.74
C ILE A 84 -2.14 -7.91 4.46
N ASN A 85 -2.28 -7.59 5.75
CA ASN A 85 -3.46 -7.95 6.52
C ASN A 85 -4.43 -6.76 6.48
N VAL A 86 -5.64 -6.99 6.00
CA VAL A 86 -6.67 -5.96 5.92
C VAL A 86 -7.73 -6.23 6.95
N THR A 87 -8.12 -5.22 7.71
CA THR A 87 -9.28 -5.27 8.59
C THR A 87 -10.40 -4.42 8.00
N ALA A 88 -11.62 -4.94 7.94
CA ALA A 88 -12.78 -4.23 7.41
C ALA A 88 -13.95 -4.30 8.39
N THR A 89 -14.59 -3.15 8.62
CA THR A 89 -15.75 -2.97 9.50
C THR A 89 -16.89 -2.29 8.75
N GLY A 90 -18.13 -2.48 9.21
CA GLY A 90 -19.33 -1.92 8.57
C GLY A 90 -19.56 -2.40 7.13
N CYS A 91 -18.99 -3.55 6.74
CA CYS A 91 -19.09 -4.06 5.38
C CYS A 91 -20.47 -4.69 5.12
N ASP A 92 -21.22 -4.13 4.17
CA ASP A 92 -22.57 -4.61 3.82
C ASP A 92 -22.57 -5.90 2.98
N ASN A 93 -21.47 -6.16 2.26
CA ASN A 93 -21.32 -7.32 1.40
C ASN A 93 -19.85 -7.78 1.33
N GLN A 94 -19.51 -8.70 2.23
CA GLN A 94 -18.15 -9.25 2.38
C GLN A 94 -17.64 -9.96 1.11
N GLU A 95 -18.50 -10.68 0.39
CA GLU A 95 -18.10 -11.39 -0.83
C GLU A 95 -17.71 -10.41 -1.94
N LYS A 96 -18.52 -9.38 -2.16
CA LYS A 96 -18.18 -8.33 -3.13
C LYS A 96 -16.97 -7.52 -2.69
N PHE A 97 -16.81 -7.26 -1.39
CA PHE A 97 -15.60 -6.64 -0.85
C PHE A 97 -14.35 -7.45 -1.20
N LEU A 98 -14.36 -8.76 -0.89
CA LEU A 98 -13.25 -9.66 -1.20
C LEU A 98 -12.94 -9.66 -2.70
N LYS A 99 -13.97 -9.73 -3.54
CA LYS A 99 -13.81 -9.70 -5.00
C LYS A 99 -13.26 -8.36 -5.50
N ALA A 100 -13.69 -7.24 -4.93
CA ALA A 100 -13.15 -5.92 -5.24
C ALA A 100 -11.68 -5.83 -4.83
N PHE A 101 -11.34 -6.34 -3.65
CA PHE A 101 -9.97 -6.34 -3.13
C PHE A 101 -9.04 -7.24 -3.94
N GLU A 102 -9.45 -8.47 -4.22
CA GLU A 102 -8.72 -9.39 -5.11
C GLU A 102 -8.48 -8.73 -6.48
N THR A 103 -9.50 -8.08 -7.04
CA THR A 103 -9.38 -7.35 -8.30
C THR A 103 -8.39 -6.19 -8.18
N ALA A 104 -8.38 -5.45 -7.07
CA ALA A 104 -7.44 -4.37 -6.81
C ALA A 104 -5.98 -4.86 -6.81
N THR A 105 -5.69 -6.04 -6.27
CA THR A 105 -4.33 -6.62 -6.30
C THR A 105 -3.83 -6.84 -7.73
N ARG A 106 -4.73 -7.08 -8.69
CA ARG A 106 -4.40 -7.28 -10.10
C ARG A 106 -4.10 -5.98 -10.84
N TYR A 107 -4.58 -4.84 -10.35
CA TYR A 107 -4.50 -3.54 -11.04
C TYR A 107 -3.69 -2.46 -10.31
N CYS A 108 -3.46 -2.54 -9.00
CA CYS A 108 -2.57 -1.58 -8.33
C CYS A 108 -1.15 -1.74 -8.87
N SER A 109 -0.62 -0.65 -9.40
CA SER A 109 0.69 -0.60 -10.07
C SER A 109 1.84 -0.93 -9.12
N ILE A 110 1.81 -0.45 -7.88
CA ILE A 110 2.85 -0.73 -6.87
C ILE A 110 2.81 -2.20 -6.45
N TYR A 111 1.62 -2.76 -6.18
CA TYR A 111 1.47 -4.19 -5.88
C TYR A 111 2.02 -5.06 -7.02
N GLN A 112 1.67 -4.73 -8.26
CA GLN A 112 2.15 -5.46 -9.45
C GLN A 112 3.65 -5.30 -9.71
N THR A 113 4.25 -4.20 -9.26
CA THR A 113 5.70 -3.98 -9.35
C THR A 113 6.43 -4.81 -8.31
N LEU A 114 5.97 -4.79 -7.05
CA LEU A 114 6.58 -5.54 -5.96
C LEU A 114 6.40 -7.06 -6.13
N SER A 115 5.30 -7.50 -6.72
CA SER A 115 5.06 -8.93 -7.04
C SER A 115 6.05 -9.52 -8.05
N LYS A 116 6.86 -8.69 -8.73
CA LYS A 116 7.93 -9.17 -9.62
C LYS A 116 9.17 -9.62 -8.86
N VAL A 117 9.32 -9.19 -7.61
CA VAL A 117 10.53 -9.43 -6.80
C VAL A 117 10.26 -10.12 -5.47
N ALA A 118 9.02 -10.08 -4.99
CA ALA A 118 8.59 -10.65 -3.72
C ALA A 118 7.36 -11.55 -3.86
N GLU A 119 7.25 -12.53 -2.98
CA GLU A 119 6.03 -13.29 -2.76
C GLU A 119 5.02 -12.40 -2.01
N MET A 120 3.82 -12.24 -2.58
CA MET A 120 2.80 -11.34 -2.05
C MET A 120 1.67 -12.14 -1.43
N HIS A 121 1.35 -11.86 -0.16
CA HIS A 121 0.26 -12.47 0.58
C HIS A 121 -0.71 -11.38 1.05
N TRP A 122 -2.00 -11.68 1.02
CA TRP A 122 -3.00 -10.80 1.60
C TRP A 122 -4.14 -11.60 2.24
N THR A 123 -4.73 -11.01 3.27
CA THR A 123 -5.95 -11.50 3.93
C THR A 123 -6.88 -10.32 4.20
N VAL A 124 -8.17 -10.61 4.33
CA VAL A 124 -9.18 -9.65 4.79
C VAL A 124 -9.94 -10.28 5.95
N ASP A 125 -9.86 -9.64 7.10
CA ASP A 125 -10.60 -9.99 8.31
C ASP A 125 -11.75 -9.00 8.50
N PHE A 126 -12.98 -9.53 8.53
CA PHE A 126 -14.18 -8.73 8.79
C PHE A 126 -14.48 -8.74 10.28
N SER A 127 -14.21 -7.64 10.98
CA SER A 127 -14.61 -7.47 12.37
C SER A 127 -15.99 -6.83 12.45
N GLN A 128 -16.82 -7.35 13.35
CA GLN A 128 -18.02 -6.65 13.83
C GLN A 128 -17.51 -5.69 14.91
N GLU A 129 -17.77 -4.39 14.78
CA GLU A 129 -17.60 -3.48 15.92
C GLU A 129 -18.47 -4.00 17.09
N ARG A 130 -17.89 -4.07 18.29
CA ARG A 130 -18.64 -4.35 19.52
C ARG A 130 -19.38 -3.09 19.97
#